data_AF-A0A7D5L9E9-F1
#
_entry.id   AF-A0A7D5L9E9-F1
#
_cell.length_a   1.000
_cell.length_b   1.000
_cell.length_c   1.000
_cell.angle_alpha   90.00
_cell.angle_beta   90.00
_cell.angle_gamma   90.00
#
_symmetry.space_group_name_H-M   'P 1'
#
loop_
_entity.id
_entity.type
_entity.pdbx_description
1 polymer ?
#
loop_
_entity_poly.entity_id
_entity_poly.type
_entity_poly.pdbx_seq_one_letter_code
_entity_poly.pdbx_strand_id
1 'polypeptide(L)' 'MNDTDPYEEEAAVTREFERELESLLVNAFARGAVVEGTWEISGSVGAVPEWTVEIVKSAGAETEYDPDLIE' A
#
# COMPACT_ATOMS: atom_id res chain seq x y z
N MET A 1 14.36 -6.43 31.91
CA MET A 1 14.28 -7.24 30.68
C MET A 1 13.10 -6.69 29.93
N ASN A 2 13.35 -6.05 28.79
CA ASN A 2 12.28 -5.59 27.92
C ASN A 2 11.89 -6.81 27.08
N ASP A 3 10.95 -7.60 27.60
CA ASP A 3 10.37 -8.75 26.91
C ASP A 3 9.34 -8.15 25.93
N THR A 4 9.85 -7.59 24.82
CA THR A 4 8.96 -7.30 23.69
C THR A 4 8.79 -8.62 22.98
N ASP A 5 7.57 -9.14 23.00
CA ASP A 5 7.20 -10.33 22.26
C ASP A 5 7.64 -10.16 20.78
N PRO A 6 8.44 -11.09 20.24
CA PRO A 6 8.96 -10.97 18.86
C PRO A 6 7.81 -10.86 17.83
N TYR A 7 6.66 -11.45 18.14
CA TYR A 7 5.44 -11.36 17.33
C TYR A 7 4.84 -9.95 17.27
N GLU A 8 4.98 -9.15 18.33
CA GLU A 8 4.53 -7.75 18.34
C GLU A 8 5.45 -6.86 17.49
N GLU A 9 6.75 -7.14 17.48
CA GLU A 9 7.73 -6.43 16.67
C GLU A 9 7.53 -6.72 15.17
N GLU A 10 7.34 -7.99 14.77
CA GLU A 10 7.02 -8.36 13.38
C GLU A 10 5.74 -7.70 12.87
N ALA A 11 4.70 -7.64 13.73
CA ALA A 11 3.45 -6.98 13.42
C ALA A 11 3.59 -5.45 13.34
N ALA A 12 4.53 -4.86 14.07
CA ALA A 12 4.83 -3.42 13.98
C ALA A 12 5.52 -3.09 12.67
N VAL A 13 6.54 -3.87 12.28
CA VAL A 13 7.26 -3.69 11.01
C VAL A 13 6.33 -3.84 9.82
N THR A 14 5.41 -4.82 9.86
CA THR A 14 4.40 -4.99 8.81
C THR A 14 3.48 -3.76 8.70
N ARG A 15 3.03 -3.23 9.84
CA ARG A 15 2.19 -2.01 9.88
C ARG A 15 2.93 -0.75 9.40
N GLU A 16 4.25 -0.70 9.57
CA GLU A 16 5.08 0.37 8.99
C GLU A 16 5.12 0.25 7.47
N PHE A 17 5.41 -0.94 6.95
CA PHE A 17 5.38 -1.21 5.51
C PHE A 17 4.02 -0.86 4.86
N GLU A 18 2.91 -1.23 5.49
CA GLU A 18 1.56 -0.89 5.00
C GLU A 18 1.36 0.63 4.86
N ARG A 19 1.83 1.41 5.84
CA ARG A 19 1.73 2.88 5.82
C ARG A 19 2.62 3.51 4.77
N GLU A 20 3.83 2.98 4.58
CA GLU A 20 4.75 3.45 3.54
C GLU A 20 4.17 3.19 2.14
N LEU A 21 3.58 2.02 1.93
CA LEU A 21 2.93 1.66 0.67
C LEU A 21 1.71 2.56 0.39
N GLU A 22 0.86 2.82 1.40
CA GLU A 22 -0.26 3.75 1.27
C GLU A 22 0.22 5.15 0.83
N SER A 23 1.22 5.70 1.53
CA SER A 23 1.75 7.02 1.23
C SER A 23 2.34 7.10 -0.18
N LEU A 24 3.06 6.06 -0.60
CA LEU A 24 3.63 5.95 -1.95
C LEU A 24 2.53 5.98 -3.02
N LEU A 25 1.50 5.15 -2.88
CA LEU A 25 0.42 5.04 -3.86
C LEU A 25 -0.37 6.35 -3.96
N VAL A 26 -0.70 6.97 -2.82
CA VAL A 26 -1.40 8.27 -2.79
C VAL A 26 -0.56 9.36 -3.46
N ASN A 27 0.74 9.42 -3.17
CA ASN A 27 1.62 10.42 -3.76
C ASN A 27 1.77 10.23 -5.28
N ALA A 28 1.96 8.98 -5.73
CA ALA A 28 2.07 8.65 -7.13
C ALA A 28 0.79 9.01 -7.89
N PHE A 29 -0.37 8.66 -7.33
CA PHE A 29 -1.67 9.01 -7.89
C PHE A 29 -1.89 10.53 -7.95
N ALA A 30 -1.58 11.26 -6.87
CA ALA A 30 -1.69 12.73 -6.84
C ALA A 30 -0.80 13.43 -7.89
N ARG A 31 0.28 12.77 -8.31
CA ARG A 31 1.18 13.24 -9.39
C ARG A 31 0.74 12.81 -10.78
N GLY A 32 -0.37 12.09 -10.91
CA GLY A 32 -0.92 11.61 -12.17
C GLY A 32 -0.27 10.33 -12.70
N ALA A 33 0.43 9.56 -11.86
CA ALA A 33 0.94 8.25 -12.25
C ALA A 33 -0.22 7.25 -12.41
N VAL A 34 -0.15 6.42 -13.45
CA VAL A 34 -1.00 5.24 -13.57
C VAL A 34 -0.47 4.21 -12.57
N VAL A 35 -1.15 4.03 -11.45
CA VAL A 35 -0.75 3.11 -10.37
C VAL A 35 -1.38 1.72 -10.53
N GLU A 36 -2.56 1.63 -11.12
CA GLU A 36 -3.26 0.37 -11.38
C GLU A 36 -2.53 -0.45 -12.46
N GLY A 37 -2.33 -1.74 -12.20
CA GLY A 37 -1.63 -2.65 -13.09
C GLY A 37 -0.71 -3.63 -12.37
N THR A 38 0.09 -4.36 -13.15
CA THR A 38 1.07 -5.32 -12.67
C THR A 38 2.47 -4.74 -12.80
N TRP A 39 3.24 -4.81 -11.71
CA TRP A 39 4.60 -4.27 -11.61
C TRP A 39 5.58 -5.38 -11.25
N GLU A 40 6.71 -5.39 -11.92
CA GLU A 40 7.83 -6.27 -11.62
C GLU A 40 8.90 -5.45 -10.88
N ILE A 41 9.20 -5.84 -9.64
CA ILE A 41 10.24 -5.22 -8.83
C ILE A 41 11.41 -6.21 -8.77
N SER A 42 12.38 -5.99 -9.64
CA SER A 42 13.64 -6.72 -9.63
C SER A 42 14.57 -6.12 -8.57
N GLY A 43 15.00 -6.94 -7.62
CA GLY A 43 16.04 -6.54 -6.66
C GLY A 43 17.37 -6.29 -7.37
N SER A 44 17.90 -5.06 -7.31
CA SER A 44 19.23 -4.73 -7.84
C SER A 44 20.38 -5.46 -7.13
N VAL A 45 20.11 -6.13 -6.01
CA VAL A 45 21.08 -6.81 -5.16
C VAL A 45 20.63 -8.25 -5.00
N GLY A 46 21.47 -9.22 -5.38
CA GLY A 46 21.12 -10.65 -5.50
C GLY A 46 20.68 -11.36 -4.21
N ALA A 47 20.44 -10.63 -3.12
CA ALA A 47 19.83 -11.13 -1.89
C ALA A 47 18.32 -10.84 -1.80
N VAL A 48 17.77 -10.08 -2.75
CA VAL A 48 16.35 -9.70 -2.76
C VAL A 48 15.62 -10.51 -3.84
N PRO A 49 14.51 -11.20 -3.52
CA PRO A 49 13.74 -11.92 -4.51
C PRO A 49 13.08 -10.96 -5.51
N GLU A 50 12.75 -11.50 -6.68
CA GLU A 50 11.91 -10.80 -7.64
C GLU A 50 10.47 -10.79 -7.13
N TRP A 51 9.85 -9.60 -7.12
CA TRP A 51 8.46 -9.44 -6.70
C TRP A 51 7.59 -9.05 -7.88
N THR A 52 6.40 -9.64 -7.93
CA THR A 52 5.31 -9.19 -8.77
C THR A 52 4.26 -8.56 -7.87
N VAL A 53 3.91 -7.29 -8.13
CA VAL A 53 2.89 -6.55 -7.39
C VAL A 53 1.74 -6.24 -8.33
N GLU A 54 0.54 -6.68 -7.98
CA GLU A 54 -0.68 -6.34 -8.71
C GLU A 54 -1.48 -5.32 -7.90
N ILE A 55 -1.74 -4.16 -8.51
CA ILE A 55 -2.55 -3.09 -7.94
C ILE A 55 -3.87 -3.07 -8.69
N VAL A 56 -4.94 -3.45 -8.01
CA VAL A 56 -6.31 -3.43 -8.53
C VAL A 56 -7.15 -2.43 -7.75
N LYS A 57 -8.00 -1.69 -8.45
CA LYS A 57 -9.03 -0.90 -7.79
C LYS A 57 -10.08 -1.83 -7.20
N SER A 58 -10.26 -1.77 -5.89
CA SER A 58 -11.41 -2.38 -5.23
C SER A 58 -12.66 -1.55 -5.55
N ALA A 59 -13.81 -2.21 -5.69
CA ALA A 59 -15.10 -1.55 -5.94
C ALA A 59 -15.60 -0.67 -4.76
N GLY A 60 -14.76 -0.42 -3.76
CA GLY A 60 -15.15 0.20 -2.48
C GLY A 60 -14.61 1.61 -2.31
N ALA A 61 -15.03 2.54 -3.18
CA ALA A 61 -15.11 3.97 -2.88
C ALA A 61 -15.82 4.69 -4.03
N GLU A 62 -16.91 4.11 -4.54
CA GLU A 62 -17.98 4.96 -5.02
C GLU A 62 -18.56 5.54 -3.73
N THR A 63 -18.10 6.71 -3.29
CA THR A 63 -19.03 7.54 -2.52
C THR A 63 -20.16 7.74 -3.51
N GLU A 64 -21.24 6.97 -3.37
CA GLU A 64 -22.50 7.29 -4.00
C GLU A 64 -22.69 8.78 -3.73
N TYR A 65 -22.52 9.59 -4.78
CA TYR A 65 -22.77 11.00 -4.66
C TYR A 65 -24.25 11.09 -4.33
N ASP A 66 -24.56 11.33 -3.07
CA ASP A 66 -25.92 11.46 -2.58
C ASP A 66 -26.31 12.94 -2.72
N PRO A 67 -27.08 13.31 -3.75
CA PRO A 67 -27.45 14.70 -3.99
C PRO A 67 -28.33 15.29 -2.88
N ASP A 68 -28.85 14.47 -1.96
CA ASP A 68 -29.68 14.87 -0.82
C ASP A 68 -28.85 15.34 0.39
N LEU A 69 -27.52 15.13 0.42
CA LEU A 69 -26.65 15.60 1.52
C LEU A 69 -26.21 17.07 1.38
N ILE A 70 -26.57 17.74 0.29
CA ILE A 70 -26.29 19.17 0.07
C ILE A 70 -27.61 19.95 0.27
N GLU A 71 -28.00 20.15 1.52
CA GLU A 71 -29.08 21.07 1.93
C GLU A 71 -28.52 22.29 2.69
#